data_AF-A0A8S3F1S0-F1
#
_entry.id   AF-A0A8S3F1S0-F1
#
_cell.length_a   1.000
_cell.length_b   1.000
_cell.length_c   1.000
_cell.angle_alpha   90.00
_cell.angle_beta   90.00
_cell.angle_gamma   90.00
#
_symmetry.space_group_name_H-M   'P 1'
#
loop_
_entity.id
_entity.type
_entity.pdbx_description
1 polymer ?
#
loop_
_entity_poly.entity_id
_entity_poly.type
_entity_poly.pdbx_seq_one_letter_code
_entity_poly.pdbx_strand_id
1 'polypeptide(L)'
;MLITGFMLTFYKTSPAIVFWQFFNQSFNSVVNYTNRSGDKPITNTDLMKSYAVATTAATATALGLKAAVSKLPAIMARFVPFAAVAGANCINLPFMRWNEIRDGIAVFDKDGKRVGESSQAAKNAITQVVLSRIGMAVPGMIIPPIIMNTLEKKPFLRRTPWLNSPIQILLCGFFLTFTTPMCCALFPQKSSLPVAKLDEKLREKLLRDGMKETDRVYFNKGL
;
A
#
# COMPACT_ATOMS: atom_id res chain seq x y z
N MET A 1 -1.67 3.27 -16.67
CA MET A 1 -0.28 3.60 -17.02
C MET A 1 -0.08 5.10 -17.25
N LEU A 2 -0.73 5.72 -18.26
CA LEU A 2 -0.63 7.18 -18.51
C LEU A 2 -1.18 8.05 -17.36
N ILE A 3 -2.36 7.71 -16.84
CA ILE A 3 -2.99 8.43 -15.71
C ILE A 3 -2.10 8.37 -14.46
N THR A 4 -1.52 7.20 -14.18
CA THR A 4 -0.58 7.00 -13.08
C THR A 4 0.70 7.83 -13.27
N GLY A 5 1.23 7.91 -14.49
CA GLY A 5 2.37 8.76 -14.84
C GLY A 5 2.09 10.25 -14.64
N PHE A 6 0.90 10.71 -14.99
CA PHE A 6 0.49 12.10 -14.77
C PHE A 6 0.22 12.43 -13.29
N MET A 7 -0.37 11.51 -12.52
CA MET A 7 -0.48 11.64 -11.06
C MET A 7 0.89 11.84 -10.41
N LEU A 8 1.89 11.08 -10.84
CA LEU A 8 3.27 11.15 -10.32
C LEU A 8 4.04 12.39 -10.80
N THR A 9 3.64 13.00 -11.93
CA THR A 9 4.30 14.17 -12.49
C THR A 9 3.73 15.47 -11.91
N PHE A 10 2.42 15.53 -11.70
CA PHE A 10 1.69 16.73 -11.28
C PHE A 10 1.29 16.74 -9.80
N TYR A 11 1.79 15.83 -8.96
CA TYR A 11 1.49 15.78 -7.52
C TYR A 11 1.91 17.03 -6.71
N LYS A 12 2.73 17.92 -7.30
CA LYS A 12 3.29 19.09 -6.61
C LYS A 12 2.23 20.10 -6.17
N THR A 13 1.08 20.19 -6.83
CA THR A 13 0.00 21.14 -6.47
C THR A 13 -1.25 20.39 -5.97
N SER A 14 -1.86 20.92 -4.90
CA SER A 14 -3.01 20.30 -4.24
C SER A 14 -4.24 20.18 -5.16
N PRO A 15 -4.59 21.20 -5.97
CA PRO A 15 -5.64 21.03 -6.97
C PRO A 15 -5.31 19.98 -8.04
N ALA A 16 -4.04 19.82 -8.43
CA ALA A 16 -3.65 18.79 -9.39
C ALA A 16 -3.79 17.37 -8.80
N ILE A 17 -3.47 17.18 -7.51
CA ILE A 17 -3.74 15.91 -6.81
C ILE A 17 -5.23 15.56 -6.87
N VAL A 18 -6.10 16.53 -6.53
CA VAL A 18 -7.55 16.30 -6.53
C VAL A 18 -8.06 15.96 -7.93
N PHE A 19 -7.64 16.74 -8.93
CA PHE A 19 -8.01 16.53 -10.33
C PHE A 19 -7.60 15.15 -10.84
N TRP A 20 -6.34 14.76 -10.61
CA TRP A 20 -5.85 13.47 -11.11
C TRP A 20 -6.39 12.27 -10.34
N GLN A 21 -6.68 12.40 -9.04
CA GLN A 21 -7.37 11.35 -8.28
C GLN A 21 -8.81 11.16 -8.74
N PHE A 22 -9.52 12.26 -9.02
CA PHE A 22 -10.85 12.21 -9.62
C PHE A 22 -10.83 11.50 -10.98
N PHE A 23 -9.87 11.86 -11.84
CA PHE A 23 -9.72 11.25 -13.16
C PHE A 23 -9.37 9.75 -13.08
N ASN A 24 -8.49 9.38 -12.15
CA ASN A 24 -8.10 7.99 -11.92
C ASN A 24 -9.26 7.14 -11.40
N GLN A 25 -10.05 7.64 -10.46
CA GLN A 25 -11.23 6.91 -9.98
C GLN A 25 -12.36 6.87 -11.00
N SER A 26 -12.48 7.88 -11.86
CA SER A 26 -13.43 7.87 -12.98
C SER A 26 -13.11 6.72 -13.93
N PHE A 27 -11.83 6.59 -14.30
CA PHE A 27 -11.35 5.50 -15.13
C PHE A 27 -11.55 4.13 -14.48
N ASN A 28 -11.19 3.98 -13.18
CA ASN A 28 -11.40 2.72 -12.45
C ASN A 28 -12.88 2.35 -12.33
N SER A 29 -13.77 3.32 -12.17
CA SER A 29 -15.23 3.10 -12.11
C SER A 29 -15.76 2.59 -13.45
N VAL A 30 -15.33 3.18 -14.57
CA VAL A 30 -15.73 2.75 -15.92
C VAL A 30 -15.18 1.36 -16.24
N VAL A 31 -13.92 1.08 -15.89
CA VAL A 31 -13.34 -0.26 -16.08
C VAL A 31 -14.06 -1.30 -15.22
N ASN A 32 -14.42 -0.97 -13.97
CA ASN A 32 -15.21 -1.88 -13.11
C ASN A 32 -16.64 -2.08 -13.60
N TYR A 33 -17.27 -1.06 -14.19
CA TYR A 33 -18.60 -1.17 -14.79
C TYR A 33 -18.57 -2.05 -16.05
N THR A 34 -17.54 -1.89 -16.90
CA THR A 34 -17.41 -2.61 -18.18
C THR A 34 -16.88 -4.04 -18.06
N ASN A 35 -15.97 -4.34 -17.12
CA ASN A 35 -15.44 -5.69 -16.86
C ASN A 35 -16.30 -6.53 -15.90
N ARG A 36 -17.52 -6.08 -15.58
CA ARG A 36 -18.38 -6.76 -14.63
C ARG A 36 -18.93 -8.07 -15.21
N SER A 37 -18.70 -9.18 -14.50
CA SER A 37 -19.21 -10.52 -14.85
C SER A 37 -20.45 -10.98 -14.06
N GLY A 38 -21.04 -10.12 -13.20
CA GLY A 38 -22.14 -10.50 -12.31
C GLY A 38 -23.54 -10.17 -12.84
N ASP A 39 -24.51 -11.05 -12.58
CA ASP A 39 -25.92 -10.95 -13.01
C ASP A 39 -26.83 -10.00 -12.18
N LYS A 40 -26.34 -9.43 -11.07
CA LYS A 40 -27.19 -8.61 -10.16
C LYS A 40 -27.16 -7.13 -10.50
N PRO A 41 -28.22 -6.47 -11.00
CA PRO A 41 -28.15 -5.07 -11.44
C PRO A 41 -27.59 -4.19 -10.32
N ILE A 42 -26.44 -3.53 -10.58
CA ILE A 42 -25.95 -2.48 -9.69
C ILE A 42 -26.82 -1.27 -9.97
N THR A 43 -27.49 -0.77 -8.94
CA THR A 43 -28.22 0.48 -9.03
C THR A 43 -27.23 1.61 -9.28
N ASN A 44 -27.55 2.57 -10.14
CA ASN A 44 -26.70 3.75 -10.40
C ASN A 44 -26.29 4.46 -9.09
N THR A 45 -27.16 4.41 -8.08
CA THR A 45 -26.91 4.93 -6.73
C THR A 45 -25.74 4.25 -6.02
N ASP A 46 -25.56 2.94 -6.16
CA ASP A 46 -24.47 2.19 -5.52
C ASP A 46 -23.15 2.44 -6.24
N LEU A 47 -23.18 2.54 -7.59
CA LEU A 47 -22.01 2.94 -8.36
C LEU A 47 -21.54 4.35 -8.00
N MET A 48 -22.47 5.30 -7.87
CA MET A 48 -22.15 6.67 -7.43
C MET A 48 -21.64 6.73 -6.00
N LYS A 49 -22.22 5.95 -5.07
CA LYS A 49 -21.73 5.87 -3.68
C LYS A 49 -20.31 5.31 -3.64
N SER A 50 -20.05 4.20 -4.32
CA SER A 50 -18.71 3.60 -4.38
C SER A 50 -17.70 4.56 -5.00
N TYR A 51 -18.08 5.26 -6.08
CA TYR A 51 -17.24 6.28 -6.72
C TYR A 51 -16.93 7.47 -5.80
N ALA A 52 -17.95 8.02 -5.13
CA ALA A 52 -17.79 9.17 -4.24
C ALA A 52 -16.91 8.83 -3.03
N VAL A 53 -17.12 7.66 -2.42
CA VAL A 53 -16.32 7.17 -1.30
C VAL A 53 -14.87 6.94 -1.74
N ALA A 54 -14.67 6.25 -2.86
CA ALA A 54 -13.33 5.95 -3.38
C ALA A 54 -12.55 7.22 -3.76
N THR A 55 -13.23 8.21 -4.35
CA THR A 55 -12.62 9.49 -4.74
C THR A 55 -12.28 10.35 -3.53
N THR A 56 -13.19 10.46 -2.56
CA THR A 56 -12.96 11.22 -1.32
C THR A 56 -11.83 10.61 -0.49
N ALA A 57 -11.80 9.28 -0.37
CA ALA A 57 -10.75 8.57 0.34
C ALA A 57 -9.36 8.77 -0.32
N ALA A 58 -9.31 8.61 -1.65
CA ALA A 58 -8.06 8.75 -2.40
C ALA A 58 -7.52 10.19 -2.37
N THR A 59 -8.39 11.18 -2.50
CA THR A 59 -8.02 12.61 -2.44
C THR A 59 -7.62 13.03 -1.03
N ALA A 60 -8.39 12.66 0.00
CA ALA A 60 -8.08 12.97 1.40
C ALA A 60 -6.72 12.37 1.81
N THR A 61 -6.46 11.11 1.44
CA THR A 61 -5.19 10.44 1.72
C THR A 61 -4.02 11.15 1.03
N ALA A 62 -4.16 11.48 -0.26
CA ALA A 62 -3.09 12.13 -1.01
C ALA A 62 -2.80 13.57 -0.53
N LEU A 63 -3.83 14.34 -0.19
CA LEU A 63 -3.68 15.70 0.34
C LEU A 63 -3.13 15.71 1.77
N GLY A 64 -3.64 14.83 2.64
CA GLY A 64 -3.19 14.72 4.03
C GLY A 64 -1.71 14.35 4.11
N LEU A 65 -1.29 13.40 3.29
CA LEU A 65 0.11 13.01 3.18
C LEU A 65 0.99 14.16 2.67
N LYS A 66 0.54 14.87 1.63
CA LYS A 66 1.29 16.02 1.10
C LYS A 66 1.46 17.10 2.17
N ALA A 67 0.40 17.44 2.89
CA ALA A 67 0.43 18.47 3.94
C ALA A 67 1.33 18.10 5.12
N ALA A 68 1.35 16.81 5.50
CA ALA A 68 2.25 16.30 6.53
C ALA A 68 3.72 16.39 6.12
N VAL A 69 4.01 16.12 4.86
CA VAL A 69 5.36 16.05 4.31
C VAL A 69 5.92 17.43 3.95
N SER A 70 5.07 18.41 3.60
CA SER A 70 5.49 19.77 3.20
C SER A 70 5.94 20.69 4.34
N LYS A 71 5.71 20.31 5.60
CA LYS A 71 6.06 21.12 6.78
C LYS A 71 7.48 20.86 7.33
N LEU A 72 8.29 20.07 6.63
CA LEU A 72 9.57 19.59 7.13
C LEU A 72 10.75 20.43 6.56
N PRO A 73 11.82 20.70 7.36
CA PRO A 73 12.96 21.54 6.94
C PRO A 73 13.81 20.94 5.81
N ALA A 74 14.67 21.74 5.16
CA ALA A 74 15.38 21.38 3.91
C ALA A 74 16.25 20.10 3.96
N ILE A 75 16.77 19.74 5.15
CA ILE A 75 17.47 18.46 5.34
C ILE A 75 16.48 17.29 5.30
N MET A 76 15.29 17.47 5.87
CA MET A 76 14.18 16.52 5.76
C MET A 76 13.57 16.51 4.34
N ALA A 77 13.69 17.59 3.56
CA ALA A 77 13.21 17.64 2.17
C ALA A 77 13.87 16.60 1.25
N ARG A 78 15.04 16.05 1.62
CA ARG A 78 15.65 14.91 0.93
C ARG A 78 15.02 13.56 1.29
N PHE A 79 14.47 13.44 2.50
CA PHE A 79 13.75 12.26 2.97
C PHE A 79 12.24 12.35 2.73
N VAL A 80 11.73 13.53 2.32
CA VAL A 80 10.33 13.80 1.99
C VAL A 80 9.72 12.76 1.03
N PRO A 81 10.38 12.33 -0.07
CA PRO A 81 9.83 11.30 -0.95
C PRO A 81 9.63 9.96 -0.24
N PHE A 82 10.57 9.57 0.64
CA PHE A 82 10.47 8.37 1.46
C PHE A 82 9.37 8.49 2.52
N ALA A 83 9.32 9.60 3.26
CA ALA A 83 8.29 9.86 4.26
C ALA A 83 6.88 9.90 3.62
N ALA A 84 6.76 10.47 2.42
CA ALA A 84 5.52 10.45 1.65
C ALA A 84 5.12 9.02 1.30
N VAL A 85 6.00 8.22 0.69
CA VAL A 85 5.63 6.84 0.33
C VAL A 85 5.35 6.00 1.57
N ALA A 86 6.09 6.19 2.66
CA ALA A 86 5.82 5.49 3.91
C ALA A 86 4.45 5.87 4.51
N GLY A 87 4.17 7.17 4.64
CA GLY A 87 2.87 7.65 5.13
C GLY A 87 1.71 7.26 4.21
N ALA A 88 1.91 7.26 2.88
CA ALA A 88 0.93 6.80 1.91
C ALA A 88 0.55 5.35 2.20
N ASN A 89 1.56 4.48 2.36
CA ASN A 89 1.33 3.07 2.66
C ASN A 89 0.69 2.89 4.04
N CYS A 90 1.06 3.68 5.05
CA CYS A 90 0.43 3.64 6.37
C CYS A 90 -1.05 4.02 6.37
N ILE A 91 -1.51 4.89 5.46
CA ILE A 91 -2.91 5.33 5.39
C ILE A 91 -3.71 4.49 4.38
N ASN A 92 -3.18 4.31 3.17
CA ASN A 92 -3.88 3.70 2.05
C ASN A 92 -4.21 2.23 2.31
N LEU A 93 -3.27 1.46 2.86
CA LEU A 93 -3.47 0.01 3.06
C LEU A 93 -4.55 -0.31 4.10
N PRO A 94 -4.53 0.28 5.30
CA PRO A 94 -5.60 0.08 6.27
C PRO A 94 -6.96 0.57 5.78
N PHE A 95 -6.99 1.67 5.03
CA PHE A 95 -8.23 2.22 4.51
C PHE A 95 -8.84 1.35 3.40
N MET A 96 -8.02 0.88 2.45
CA MET A 96 -8.46 -0.02 1.37
C MET A 96 -8.94 -1.37 1.91
N ARG A 97 -8.35 -1.84 3.01
CA ARG A 97 -8.68 -3.12 3.67
C ARG A 97 -9.53 -2.93 4.92
N TRP A 98 -10.29 -1.82 4.99
CA TRP A 98 -11.10 -1.49 6.17
C TRP A 98 -12.12 -2.58 6.53
N ASN A 99 -12.73 -3.21 5.52
CA ASN A 99 -13.67 -4.31 5.75
C ASN A 99 -12.98 -5.53 6.38
N GLU A 100 -11.72 -5.82 6.01
CA GLU A 100 -10.96 -6.90 6.63
C GLU A 100 -10.62 -6.59 8.09
N ILE A 101 -10.37 -5.32 8.42
CA ILE A 101 -10.16 -4.88 9.81
C ILE A 101 -11.46 -5.01 10.61
N ARG A 102 -12.62 -4.70 10.00
CA ARG A 102 -13.92 -4.74 10.68
C ARG A 102 -14.45 -6.15 10.85
N ASP A 103 -14.48 -6.93 9.78
CA ASP A 103 -15.16 -8.22 9.69
C ASP A 103 -14.18 -9.39 9.93
N GLY A 104 -12.88 -9.16 9.76
CA GLY A 104 -11.82 -10.14 9.96
C GLY A 104 -11.39 -10.87 8.69
N ILE A 105 -10.27 -11.57 8.77
CA ILE A 105 -9.77 -12.45 7.70
C ILE A 105 -9.90 -13.91 8.10
N ALA A 106 -10.06 -14.78 7.11
CA ALA A 106 -10.13 -16.22 7.33
C ALA A 106 -8.82 -16.76 7.93
N VAL A 107 -8.98 -17.52 9.00
CA VAL A 107 -7.92 -18.17 9.74
C VAL A 107 -8.06 -19.68 9.58
N PHE A 108 -6.93 -20.37 9.45
CA PHE A 108 -6.82 -21.80 9.18
C PHE A 108 -5.98 -22.50 10.24
N ASP A 109 -6.32 -23.75 10.53
CA ASP A 109 -5.48 -24.62 11.36
C ASP A 109 -4.30 -25.20 10.55
N LYS A 110 -3.39 -25.90 11.22
CA LYS A 110 -2.25 -26.64 10.63
C LYS A 110 -2.66 -27.62 9.53
N ASP A 111 -3.86 -28.19 9.64
CA ASP A 111 -4.43 -29.14 8.67
C ASP A 111 -5.14 -28.43 7.49
N GLY A 112 -5.02 -27.09 7.40
CA GLY A 112 -5.65 -26.29 6.34
C GLY A 112 -7.16 -26.11 6.50
N LYS A 113 -7.75 -26.58 7.60
CA LYS A 113 -9.17 -26.40 7.90
C LYS A 113 -9.45 -24.96 8.35
N ARG A 114 -10.46 -24.32 7.77
CA ARG A 114 -10.89 -22.97 8.18
C ARG A 114 -11.51 -23.04 9.57
N VAL A 115 -10.94 -22.29 10.51
CA VAL A 115 -11.38 -22.27 11.92
C VAL A 115 -12.29 -21.09 12.25
N GLY A 116 -12.18 -20.00 11.49
CA GLY A 116 -13.04 -18.84 11.65
C GLY A 116 -12.47 -17.59 10.97
N GLU A 117 -12.98 -16.43 11.38
CA GLU A 117 -12.51 -15.12 10.93
C GLU A 117 -11.98 -14.34 12.14
N SER A 118 -10.89 -13.61 11.95
CA SER A 118 -10.29 -12.78 13.01
C SER A 118 -9.91 -11.40 12.51
N SER A 119 -10.40 -10.37 13.21
CA SER A 119 -10.01 -8.96 13.03
C SER A 119 -8.57 -8.74 13.49
N GLN A 120 -8.16 -9.42 14.57
CA GLN A 120 -6.81 -9.28 15.10
C GLN A 120 -5.75 -9.89 14.17
N ALA A 121 -6.08 -10.98 13.47
CA ALA A 121 -5.25 -11.50 12.38
C ALA A 121 -5.16 -10.49 11.21
N ALA A 122 -6.26 -9.83 10.87
CA ALA A 122 -6.30 -8.83 9.80
C ALA A 122 -5.42 -7.62 10.10
N LYS A 123 -5.48 -7.09 11.33
CA LYS A 123 -4.62 -5.97 11.76
C LYS A 123 -3.14 -6.35 11.65
N ASN A 124 -2.75 -7.50 12.18
CA ASN A 124 -1.37 -7.98 12.09
C ASN A 124 -0.93 -8.21 10.64
N ALA A 125 -1.80 -8.75 9.79
CA ALA A 125 -1.55 -8.92 8.36
C ALA A 125 -1.25 -7.57 7.70
N ILE A 126 -2.14 -6.59 7.88
CA ILE A 126 -2.05 -5.28 7.25
C ILE A 126 -0.80 -4.54 7.75
N THR A 127 -0.48 -4.59 9.05
CA THR A 127 0.76 -3.98 9.57
C THR A 127 2.00 -4.59 8.95
N GLN A 128 2.08 -5.92 8.80
CA GLN A 128 3.22 -6.57 8.14
C GLN A 128 3.31 -6.18 6.66
N VAL A 129 2.17 -6.06 5.96
CA VAL A 129 2.15 -5.63 4.55
C VAL A 129 2.59 -4.17 4.41
N VAL A 130 2.16 -3.28 5.30
CA VAL A 130 2.62 -1.88 5.34
C VAL A 130 4.13 -1.81 5.53
N LEU A 131 4.67 -2.56 6.50
CA LEU A 131 6.12 -2.60 6.75
C LEU A 131 6.90 -3.16 5.55
N SER A 132 6.40 -4.22 4.93
CA SER A 132 6.98 -4.79 3.71
C SER A 132 7.05 -3.74 2.59
N ARG A 133 5.96 -3.01 2.33
CA ARG A 133 5.91 -1.96 1.29
C ARG A 133 6.82 -0.77 1.58
N ILE A 134 6.95 -0.39 2.84
CA ILE A 134 7.92 0.63 3.25
C ILE A 134 9.34 0.12 2.96
N GLY A 135 9.65 -1.11 3.38
CA GLY A 135 10.93 -1.76 3.12
C GLY A 135 11.29 -1.83 1.64
N MET A 136 10.31 -2.14 0.78
CA MET A 136 10.49 -2.18 -0.68
C MET A 136 10.89 -0.82 -1.27
N ALA A 137 10.43 0.28 -0.68
CA ALA A 137 10.71 1.63 -1.14
C ALA A 137 12.07 2.19 -0.64
N VAL A 138 12.63 1.62 0.44
CA VAL A 138 13.88 2.13 1.06
C VAL A 138 15.06 2.19 0.07
N PRO A 139 15.42 1.11 -0.67
CA PRO A 139 16.63 1.13 -1.51
C PRO A 139 16.47 2.09 -2.68
N GLY A 140 15.29 2.09 -3.31
CA GLY A 140 14.96 2.96 -4.43
C GLY A 140 14.87 4.45 -4.07
N MET A 141 14.73 4.80 -2.78
CA MET A 141 14.65 6.20 -2.35
C MET A 141 15.91 6.73 -1.68
N ILE A 142 16.80 5.85 -1.20
CA ILE A 142 18.07 6.25 -0.57
C ILE A 142 19.22 6.20 -1.58
N ILE A 143 19.30 5.15 -2.39
CA ILE A 143 20.47 4.90 -3.24
C ILE A 143 20.52 5.85 -4.45
N PRO A 144 19.42 6.09 -5.20
CA PRO A 144 19.47 6.98 -6.35
C PRO A 144 19.89 8.42 -6.03
N PRO A 145 19.44 9.07 -4.94
CA PRO A 145 19.96 10.39 -4.54
C PRO A 145 21.46 10.43 -4.27
N ILE A 146 22.03 9.37 -3.68
CA ILE A 146 23.48 9.29 -3.40
C ILE A 146 24.27 9.17 -4.70
N ILE A 147 23.82 8.30 -5.61
CA ILE A 147 24.41 8.12 -6.94
C ILE A 147 24.31 9.43 -7.73
N MET A 148 23.14 10.06 -7.73
CA MET A 148 22.88 11.32 -8.42
C MET A 148 23.74 12.46 -7.89
N ASN A 149 23.90 12.61 -6.57
CA ASN A 149 24.77 13.62 -5.98
C ASN A 149 26.25 13.44 -6.39
N THR A 150 26.66 12.20 -6.69
CA THR A 150 28.02 11.90 -7.17
C THR A 150 28.14 12.17 -8.68
N LEU A 151 27.11 11.81 -9.45
CA LEU A 151 27.06 12.04 -10.90
C LEU A 151 26.91 13.53 -11.26
N GLU A 152 26.12 14.29 -10.51
CA GLU A 152 25.91 15.74 -10.71
C GLU A 152 27.19 16.56 -10.51
N LYS A 153 28.15 16.04 -9.75
CA LYS A 153 29.49 16.64 -9.59
C LYS A 153 30.41 16.39 -10.79
N LYS A 154 30.08 15.44 -11.67
CA LYS A 154 30.87 15.15 -12.87
C LYS A 154 30.49 16.08 -14.03
N PRO A 155 31.45 16.47 -14.90
CA PRO A 155 31.21 17.39 -16.02
C PRO A 155 30.19 16.88 -17.04
N PHE A 156 29.94 15.56 -17.08
CA PHE A 156 28.93 14.94 -17.95
C PHE A 156 27.50 15.39 -17.59
N LEU A 157 27.04 15.16 -16.35
CA LEU A 157 25.70 15.56 -15.92
C LEU A 157 25.54 17.08 -15.79
N ARG A 158 26.63 17.81 -15.51
CA ARG A 158 26.64 19.28 -15.49
C ARG A 158 26.31 19.90 -16.85
N ARG A 159 26.66 19.21 -17.95
CA ARG A 159 26.33 19.63 -19.33
C ARG A 159 24.95 19.18 -19.78
N THR A 160 24.38 18.12 -19.18
CA THR A 160 23.09 17.55 -19.58
C THR A 160 22.13 17.39 -18.39
N PRO A 161 21.65 18.47 -17.76
CA PRO A 161 20.80 18.42 -16.57
C PRO A 161 19.42 17.78 -16.80
N TRP A 162 18.94 17.75 -18.05
CA TRP A 162 17.68 17.05 -18.41
C TRP A 162 17.73 15.53 -18.20
N LEU A 163 18.93 14.95 -18.12
CA LEU A 163 19.15 13.51 -17.95
C LEU A 163 18.93 13.05 -16.50
N ASN A 164 18.79 13.99 -15.55
CA ASN A 164 18.64 13.68 -14.13
C ASN A 164 17.38 12.87 -13.84
N SER A 165 16.24 13.30 -14.39
CA SER A 165 14.95 12.62 -14.22
C SER A 165 14.96 11.21 -14.81
N PRO A 166 15.37 10.97 -16.07
CA PRO A 166 15.39 9.61 -16.63
C PRO A 166 16.38 8.69 -15.90
N ILE A 167 17.55 9.17 -15.45
CA ILE A 167 18.49 8.34 -14.67
C ILE A 167 17.88 7.94 -13.33
N GLN A 168 17.22 8.85 -12.63
CA GLN A 168 16.54 8.53 -11.37
C GLN A 168 15.42 7.50 -11.57
N ILE A 169 14.60 7.64 -12.63
CA ILE A 169 13.55 6.69 -12.95
C ILE A 169 14.13 5.30 -13.25
N LEU A 170 15.22 5.23 -14.01
CA LEU A 170 15.89 3.98 -14.37
C LEU A 170 16.49 3.28 -13.14
N LEU A 171 17.18 4.04 -12.27
CA LEU A 171 17.75 3.53 -11.02
C LEU A 171 16.66 3.05 -10.06
N CYS A 172 15.60 3.85 -9.87
CA CYS A 172 14.44 3.45 -9.06
C CYS A 172 13.79 2.17 -9.60
N GLY A 173 13.58 2.09 -10.92
CA GLY A 173 13.01 0.91 -11.58
C GLY A 173 13.86 -0.34 -11.36
N PHE A 174 15.17 -0.23 -11.57
CA PHE A 174 16.12 -1.30 -11.32
C PHE A 174 16.07 -1.80 -9.87
N PHE A 175 16.15 -0.91 -8.87
CA PHE A 175 16.07 -1.31 -7.47
C PHE A 175 14.71 -1.95 -7.13
N LEU A 176 13.61 -1.45 -7.70
CA LEU A 176 12.29 -2.01 -7.46
C LEU A 176 12.18 -3.46 -7.98
N THR A 177 12.81 -3.79 -9.11
CA THR A 177 12.82 -5.14 -9.70
C THR A 177 13.43 -6.18 -8.75
N PHE A 178 14.48 -5.83 -8.00
CA PHE A 178 15.13 -6.75 -7.07
C PHE A 178 14.57 -6.68 -5.65
N THR A 179 14.20 -5.48 -5.18
CA THR A 179 13.72 -5.30 -3.82
C THR A 179 12.32 -5.90 -3.64
N THR A 180 11.49 -5.87 -4.69
CA THR A 180 10.15 -6.45 -4.64
C THR A 180 10.16 -7.94 -4.31
N PRO A 181 10.85 -8.82 -5.08
CA PRO A 181 10.91 -10.25 -4.75
C PRO A 181 11.62 -10.51 -3.41
N MET A 182 12.63 -9.72 -3.05
CA MET A 182 13.34 -9.85 -1.78
C MET A 182 12.42 -9.58 -0.57
N CYS A 183 11.62 -8.53 -0.61
CA CYS A 183 10.66 -8.22 0.45
C CYS A 183 9.50 -9.22 0.49
N CYS A 184 9.05 -9.72 -0.66
CA CYS A 184 8.07 -10.82 -0.70
C CYS A 184 8.62 -12.11 -0.05
N ALA A 185 9.94 -12.36 -0.16
CA ALA A 185 10.59 -13.49 0.50
C ALA A 185 10.74 -13.27 2.03
N LEU A 186 11.10 -12.05 2.46
CA LEU A 186 11.21 -11.69 3.88
C LEU A 186 9.85 -11.66 4.59
N PHE A 187 8.79 -11.29 3.88
CA PHE A 187 7.42 -11.22 4.39
C PHE A 187 6.53 -12.20 3.61
N PRO A 188 6.59 -13.51 3.92
CA PRO A 188 5.89 -14.54 3.16
C PRO A 188 4.37 -14.33 3.20
N GLN A 189 3.66 -14.74 2.15
CA GLN A 189 2.22 -14.50 1.99
C GLN A 189 1.36 -15.17 3.07
N LYS A 190 1.80 -16.29 3.65
CA LYS A 190 1.16 -16.94 4.80
C LYS A 190 1.88 -16.56 6.11
N SER A 191 1.16 -16.05 7.09
CA SER A 191 1.66 -15.86 8.47
C SER A 191 1.03 -16.87 9.41
N SER A 192 1.63 -17.00 10.60
CA SER A 192 1.00 -17.66 11.73
C SER A 192 0.89 -16.73 12.94
N LEU A 193 -0.21 -16.85 13.68
CA LEU A 193 -0.47 -16.16 14.94
C LEU A 193 -0.76 -17.20 16.04
N PRO A 194 -0.26 -17.04 17.27
CA PRO A 194 -0.69 -17.89 18.38
C PRO A 194 -2.17 -17.65 18.73
N VAL A 195 -2.86 -18.69 19.16
CA VAL A 195 -4.28 -18.65 19.56
C VAL A 195 -4.53 -17.62 20.67
N ALA A 196 -3.56 -17.40 21.56
CA ALA A 196 -3.61 -16.38 22.60
C ALA A 196 -3.79 -14.93 22.08
N LYS A 197 -3.40 -14.64 20.83
CA LYS A 197 -3.49 -13.30 20.21
C LYS A 197 -4.70 -13.14 19.29
N LEU A 198 -5.58 -14.15 19.22
CA LEU A 198 -6.83 -14.08 18.46
C LEU A 198 -7.91 -13.34 19.22
N ASP A 199 -8.97 -12.95 18.50
CA ASP A 199 -10.15 -12.35 19.10
C ASP A 199 -10.76 -13.27 20.17
N GLU A 200 -11.20 -12.70 21.28
CA GLU A 200 -11.60 -13.45 22.48
C GLU A 200 -12.69 -14.49 22.19
N LYS A 201 -13.67 -14.15 21.34
CA LYS A 201 -14.72 -15.06 20.87
C LYS A 201 -14.19 -16.25 20.08
N LEU A 202 -13.17 -16.03 19.25
CA LEU A 202 -12.56 -17.10 18.45
C LEU A 202 -11.59 -17.93 19.31
N ARG A 203 -10.85 -17.29 20.21
CA ARG A 203 -9.97 -17.94 21.19
C ARG A 203 -10.74 -18.90 22.08
N GLU A 204 -11.84 -18.46 22.69
CA GLU A 204 -12.68 -19.31 23.54
C GLU A 204 -13.26 -20.51 22.78
N LYS A 205 -13.68 -20.30 21.53
CA LYS A 205 -14.17 -21.38 20.67
C LYS A 205 -13.08 -22.42 20.39
N LEU A 206 -11.87 -21.96 20.07
CA LEU A 206 -10.74 -22.85 19.78
C LEU A 206 -10.23 -23.60 21.02
N LEU A 207 -10.26 -22.96 22.18
CA LEU A 207 -9.96 -23.61 23.46
C LEU A 207 -11.01 -24.68 23.81
N ARG A 208 -12.29 -24.42 23.54
CA ARG A 208 -13.37 -25.42 23.69
C ARG A 208 -13.26 -26.57 22.71
N ASP A 209 -12.79 -26.32 21.50
CA ASP A 209 -12.52 -27.34 20.47
C ASP A 209 -11.22 -28.13 20.74
N GLY A 210 -10.53 -27.86 21.85
CA GLY A 210 -9.38 -28.64 22.34
C GLY A 210 -8.00 -28.13 21.91
N MET A 211 -7.90 -26.97 21.25
CA MET A 211 -6.61 -26.34 20.96
C MET A 211 -6.02 -25.69 22.22
N LYS A 212 -4.69 -25.62 22.29
CA LYS A 212 -3.97 -24.91 23.36
C LYS A 212 -3.72 -23.47 22.95
N GLU A 213 -3.59 -22.57 23.93
CA GLU A 213 -3.24 -21.16 23.66
C GLU A 213 -1.88 -20.99 22.93
N THR A 214 -1.00 -22.00 23.04
CA THR A 214 0.29 -22.10 22.36
C THR A 214 0.19 -22.51 20.90
N ASP A 215 -0.95 -23.06 20.47
CA ASP A 215 -1.13 -23.51 19.09
C ASP A 215 -1.16 -22.31 18.14
N ARG A 216 -0.71 -22.54 16.92
CA ARG A 216 -0.55 -21.50 15.90
C ARG A 216 -1.56 -21.71 14.80
N VAL A 217 -2.28 -20.64 14.50
CA VAL A 217 -3.19 -20.58 13.37
C VAL A 217 -2.58 -19.79 12.23
N TYR A 218 -2.93 -20.16 11.00
CA TYR A 218 -2.37 -19.63 9.76
C TYR A 218 -3.36 -18.73 9.05
N PHE A 219 -2.89 -17.63 8.48
CA PHE A 219 -3.73 -16.72 7.71
C PHE A 219 -2.96 -16.19 6.49
N ASN A 220 -3.70 -15.92 5.42
CA ASN A 220 -3.14 -15.30 4.23
C ASN A 220 -3.13 -13.78 4.42
N LYS A 221 -1.95 -13.17 4.28
CA LYS A 221 -1.75 -11.75 4.48
C LYS A 221 -2.21 -10.92 3.28
N GLY A 222 -2.23 -11.47 2.07
CA GLY A 222 -2.43 -10.71 0.83
C GLY A 222 -1.32 -9.68 0.64
N LEU A 223 -0.32 -9.99 -0.20
CA LEU A 223 0.78 -9.09 -0.54
C LEU A 223 0.32 -7.99 -1.53
#